data_AF-A0A1D7Y1W7-F1
#
_entry.id   AF-A0A1D7Y1W7-F1
#
_cell.length_a   1.000
_cell.length_b   1.000
_cell.length_c   1.000
_cell.angle_alpha   90.00
_cell.angle_beta   90.00
_cell.angle_gamma   90.00
#
_symmetry.space_group_name_H-M   'P 1'
#
loop_
_entity.id
_entity.type
_entity.pdbx_description
1 polymer ?
#
loop_
_entity_poly.entity_id
_entity_poly.type
_entity_poly.pdbx_seq_one_letter_code
_entity_poly.pdbx_strand_id
1 'polypeptide(L)' 'MAVEITQITDDEITVNQKSVYKDSNGKWIASQELSINEIRAFQEHIKSIDSNANN' A
#
# COMPACT_ATOMS: atom_id res chain seq x y z
N MET A 1 9.38 11.35 10.25
CA MET A 1 8.16 11.81 9.55
C MET A 1 7.17 10.65 9.55
N ALA A 2 5.91 10.91 9.87
CA ALA A 2 4.86 9.88 9.78
C ALA A 2 4.57 9.59 8.29
N VAL A 3 4.30 8.34 7.97
CA VAL A 3 3.85 7.93 6.63
C VAL A 3 2.32 7.94 6.63
N GLU A 4 1.73 8.68 5.70
CA GLU A 4 0.29 8.71 5.46
C GLU A 4 -0.06 7.63 4.44
N ILE A 5 -1.00 6.75 4.78
CA ILE A 5 -1.50 5.72 3.88
C ILE A 5 -3.01 5.91 3.75
N THR A 6 -3.49 6.05 2.52
CA THR A 6 -4.91 6.21 2.22
C THR A 6 -5.31 5.16 1.20
N GLN A 7 -6.25 4.31 1.57
CA GLN A 7 -6.85 3.34 0.66
C GLN A 7 -7.91 4.04 -0.18
N ILE A 8 -7.76 4.00 -1.50
CA ILE A 8 -8.71 4.60 -2.44
C ILE A 8 -9.71 3.54 -2.89
N THR A 9 -9.21 2.35 -3.24
CA THR A 9 -9.99 1.15 -3.57
C THR A 9 -9.29 -0.11 -3.03
N ASP A 10 -9.84 -1.29 -3.27
CA ASP A 10 -9.17 -2.56 -2.90
C ASP A 10 -7.86 -2.79 -3.68
N ASP A 11 -7.72 -2.17 -4.84
CA ASP A 11 -6.58 -2.33 -5.74
C ASP A 11 -5.77 -1.02 -5.90
N GLU A 12 -6.09 0.04 -5.17
CA GLU A 12 -5.39 1.32 -5.23
C GLU A 12 -5.25 1.99 -3.86
N ILE A 13 -4.01 2.37 -3.52
CA ILE A 13 -3.62 2.96 -2.25
C ILE A 13 -2.62 4.09 -2.53
N THR A 14 -2.68 5.18 -1.78
CA THR A 14 -1.64 6.21 -1.81
C THR A 14 -0.79 6.18 -0.55
N VAL A 15 0.53 6.23 -0.71
CA VAL A 15 1.52 6.29 0.38
C VAL A 15 2.24 7.64 0.29
N ASN A 16 1.97 8.57 1.22
CA ASN A 16 2.43 9.97 1.15
C ASN A 16 2.19 10.61 -0.22
N GLN A 17 0.94 10.51 -0.73
CA GLN A 17 0.54 11.00 -2.05
C GLN A 17 1.18 10.27 -3.25
N LYS A 18 1.95 9.20 -3.03
CA LYS A 18 2.48 8.34 -4.09
C LYS A 18 1.50 7.20 -4.36
N SER A 19 0.97 7.09 -5.56
CA SER A 19 0.03 6.03 -5.91
C SER A 19 0.72 4.68 -5.98
N VAL A 20 0.09 3.68 -5.37
CA VAL A 20 0.45 2.27 -5.38
C VAL A 20 -0.79 1.50 -5.80
N TYR A 21 -0.71 0.78 -6.90
CA TYR A 21 -1.87 0.08 -7.49
C TYR A 21 -1.53 -1.39 -7.74
N LYS A 22 -2.56 -2.21 -7.78
CA LYS A 22 -2.44 -3.64 -8.06
C LYS A 22 -2.43 -3.86 -9.57
N ASP A 23 -1.45 -4.60 -10.08
CA ASP A 23 -1.39 -5.00 -11.48
C ASP A 23 -2.37 -6.16 -11.78
N SER A 24 -2.50 -6.52 -13.06
CA SER A 24 -3.35 -7.65 -13.49
C SER A 24 -2.96 -9.00 -12.90
N ASN A 25 -1.78 -9.11 -12.29
CA ASN A 25 -1.29 -10.33 -11.63
C ASN A 25 -1.49 -10.30 -10.11
N GLY A 26 -2.15 -9.27 -9.57
CA GLY A 26 -2.37 -9.12 -8.15
C GLY A 26 -1.16 -8.58 -7.38
N LYS A 27 -0.12 -8.06 -8.05
CA LYS A 27 1.07 -7.49 -7.43
C LYS A 27 0.91 -5.99 -7.25
N TRP A 28 1.29 -5.47 -6.09
CA TRP A 28 1.32 -4.05 -5.84
C TRP A 28 2.53 -3.38 -6.49
N ILE A 29 2.27 -2.35 -7.28
CA ILE A 29 3.25 -1.55 -8.03
C ILE A 29 3.12 -0.10 -7.59
N ALA A 30 4.23 0.48 -7.12
CA ALA A 30 4.29 1.90 -6.83
C ALA A 30 4.61 2.69 -8.10
N SER A 31 3.82 3.74 -8.36
CA SER A 31 4.05 4.68 -9.47
C SER A 31 5.34 5.50 -9.30
N GLN A 32 5.80 5.65 -8.06
CA GLN A 32 6.99 6.39 -7.68
C GLN A 32 7.80 5.59 -6.66
N GLU A 33 9.10 5.85 -6.59
CA GLU A 33 9.98 5.21 -5.61
C GLU A 33 9.52 5.54 -4.19
N LEU A 34 9.26 4.50 -3.41
CA LEU A 34 8.97 4.58 -2.00
C LEU A 34 10.29 4.55 -1.22
N SER A 35 10.41 5.42 -0.24
CA SER A 35 11.48 5.35 0.76
C SER A 35 11.33 4.10 1.62
N ILE A 36 12.41 3.72 2.31
CA ILE A 36 12.42 2.53 3.19
C ILE A 36 11.29 2.58 4.25
N ASN A 37 11.02 3.76 4.80
CA ASN A 37 9.95 3.93 5.79
C ASN A 37 8.55 3.76 5.17
N GLU A 38 8.35 4.27 3.96
CA GLU A 38 7.11 4.12 3.21
C GLU A 38 6.86 2.66 2.83
N ILE A 39 7.91 1.94 2.40
CA ILE A 39 7.82 0.50 2.09
C ILE A 39 7.39 -0.29 3.33
N ARG A 40 7.99 -0.02 4.49
CA ARG A 40 7.64 -0.72 5.74
C ARG A 40 6.18 -0.45 6.14
N ALA A 41 5.78 0.81 6.17
CA ALA A 41 4.42 1.18 6.53
C ALA A 41 3.40 0.60 5.53
N PHE A 42 3.71 0.63 4.23
CA PHE A 42 2.90 0.01 3.19
C PHE A 42 2.74 -1.50 3.45
N GLN A 43 3.84 -2.24 3.63
CA GLN A 43 3.81 -3.68 3.88
C GLN A 43 3.02 -4.06 5.14
N GLU A 44 3.14 -3.27 6.22
CA GLU A 44 2.35 -3.46 7.44
C GLU A 44 0.86 -3.25 7.18
N HIS A 45 0.50 -2.23 6.40
CA HIS A 45 -0.88 -1.92 6.05
C HIS A 45 -1.54 -3.06 5.24
N ILE A 46 -0.90 -3.55 4.17
CA ILE A 46 -1.48 -4.64 3.36
C ILE A 46 -1.60 -5.94 4.16
N LYS A 47 -0.61 -6.26 5.01
CA LYS A 47 -0.70 -7.41 5.92
C LYS A 47 -1.88 -7.28 6.88
N SER A 48 -2.16 -6.08 7.37
CA SER A 48 -3.32 -5.82 8.21
C SER A 48 -4.63 -6.03 7.46
N ILE A 49 -4.72 -5.61 6.19
CA ILE A 49 -5.91 -5.83 5.35
C ILE A 49 -6.12 -7.33 5.11
N ASP A 50 -5.08 -8.06 4.70
CA ASP A 50 -5.16 -9.51 4.43
C ASP A 50 -5.49 -10.33 5.69
N SER A 51 -4.98 -9.92 6.85
CA SER A 51 -5.29 -10.58 8.12
C SER A 51 -6.75 -10.35 8.54
N ASN A 52 -7.32 -9.18 8.22
CA ASN A 52 -8.70 -8.84 8.57
C ASN A 52 -9.72 -9.47 7.62
N ALA A 53 -9.30 -9.86 6.41
CA ALA A 53 -10.15 -10.59 5.45
C ALA A 53 -10.40 -12.07 5.83
N ASN A 54 -9.68 -12.61 6.83
CA ASN A 54 -9.74 -14.02 7.24
C ASN A 54 -10.44 -14.25 8.59
N ASN A 55 -11.30 -13.34 9.05
CA ASN A 55 -12.02 -13.45 10.32
C ASN A 55 -13.53 -13.25 10.19
#